data_AF-A0A6A8FIY9-F1
#
_entry.id   AF-A0A6A8FIY9-F1
#
_cell.length_a   1.000
_cell.length_b   1.000
_cell.length_c   1.000
_cell.angle_alpha   90.00
_cell.angle_beta   90.00
_cell.angle_gamma   90.00
#
_symmetry.space_group_name_H-M   'P 1'
#
loop_
_entity.id
_entity.type
_entity.pdbx_description
1 polymer ?
#
loop_
_entity_poly.entity_id
_entity_poly.type
_entity_poly.pdbx_seq_one_letter_code
_entity_poly.pdbx_strand_id
1 'polypeptide(L)'
;MKAQSFRPSLKFNGKIVVITGSGTGIGQAIAKKFAENGAHIVIMGRRREPLELTSAILSDTVKAAGSTGKVRSFHGVDVADEVGINNMFKVIKEEFGTVDIIINNAGVSGPVKVFTSATHAEFKECVAIHLTGAFWTSLQGIKSMERGGKIITIATFFTEENRYEQRPYRFRAPYTSAQGSKNRLAEALAWELVEKGIKSIATNPGPVHSDRIYKTVYPKAAAEFLRIGGYQGLTSIEIERVLTILLQLLGQPEPIVSEGIREAANEISKSQKSNSTDSFSSVAKMEAVLSGLLAKVQEIAEKIQFNTAKMIVDGEFLTQDDVANMVLNLCDDVISKLINGRVVPNDRVFYPVKPLVGTAILGTNLLHPKIKDKVVVITITSSSEKDLDRANKIAAALSSSNVKQVVILAKNPADLTRFRGFHSHLVNLSEEKSVRMIFETVRSKFGSLDALIHLTGDYDYDLPFSSLARAQWDSLVDNFINIPGLIVKEAVNMMAPEGAADEPVKFRGSKGVVVIIGPDAPVGKKISGTVRARSEVFRGALRPYTATVNQELADVLGSDIRLYLVLPGNIEGEPPDTEMLKNSLTHLLSVSSLKRSEVIFYIDESKS
;
A
#
# COMPACT_ATOMS: atom_id res chain seq x y z
N MET A 1 -0.33 -31.19 55.42
CA MET A 1 -0.39 -29.95 54.60
C MET A 1 -0.04 -30.32 53.17
N LYS A 2 -0.98 -30.22 52.22
CA LYS A 2 -0.69 -30.43 50.79
C LYS A 2 0.04 -29.19 50.28
N ALA A 3 1.24 -29.38 49.73
CA ALA A 3 1.99 -28.31 49.08
C ALA A 3 1.14 -27.74 47.93
N GLN A 4 0.66 -26.51 48.06
CA GLN A 4 0.15 -25.74 46.94
C GLN A 4 1.34 -25.52 46.00
N SER A 5 1.35 -26.20 44.85
CA SER A 5 2.32 -25.94 43.81
C SER A 5 2.14 -24.50 43.36
N PHE A 6 3.12 -23.64 43.62
CA PHE A 6 3.15 -22.26 43.14
C PHE A 6 3.34 -22.32 41.62
N ARG A 7 2.23 -22.39 40.86
CA ARG A 7 2.29 -22.21 39.41
C ARG A 7 2.40 -20.70 39.16
N PRO A 8 3.42 -20.22 38.41
CA PRO A 8 3.48 -18.82 38.01
C PRO A 8 2.16 -18.42 37.34
N SER A 9 1.60 -17.27 37.71
CA SER A 9 0.41 -16.75 37.06
C SER A 9 0.73 -16.46 35.59
N LEU A 10 0.05 -17.13 34.66
CA LEU A 10 0.21 -16.89 33.22
C LEU A 10 -0.23 -15.46 32.88
N LYS A 11 0.61 -14.72 32.15
CA LYS A 11 0.51 -13.26 31.98
C LYS A 11 -0.82 -12.79 31.39
N PHE A 12 -1.40 -13.57 30.47
CA PHE A 12 -2.64 -13.24 29.77
C PHE A 12 -3.77 -14.22 30.12
N ASN A 13 -3.71 -14.82 31.31
CA ASN A 13 -4.70 -15.80 31.74
C ASN A 13 -6.13 -15.24 31.67
N GLY A 14 -7.01 -15.93 30.93
CA GLY A 14 -8.41 -15.54 30.76
C GLY A 14 -8.65 -14.34 29.82
N LYS A 15 -7.61 -13.77 29.22
CA LYS A 15 -7.76 -12.68 28.24
C LYS A 15 -8.21 -13.20 26.88
N ILE A 16 -9.13 -12.49 26.23
CA ILE A 16 -9.65 -12.87 24.91
C ILE A 16 -8.90 -12.11 23.82
N VAL A 17 -8.18 -12.86 22.97
CA VAL A 17 -7.28 -12.33 21.94
C VAL A 17 -7.78 -12.73 20.56
N VAL A 18 -8.16 -11.74 19.75
CA VAL A 18 -8.59 -11.92 18.36
C VAL A 18 -7.42 -11.62 17.43
N ILE A 19 -7.05 -12.59 16.58
CA ILE A 19 -5.89 -12.48 15.69
C ILE A 19 -6.32 -12.73 14.26
N THR A 20 -6.23 -11.69 13.43
CA THR A 20 -6.59 -11.81 12.01
C THR A 20 -5.49 -12.47 11.19
N GLY A 21 -5.84 -13.31 10.21
CA GLY A 21 -4.87 -13.96 9.32
C GLY A 21 -3.92 -14.91 10.05
N SER A 22 -4.45 -15.71 10.98
CA SER A 22 -3.69 -16.46 11.99
C SER A 22 -3.53 -17.95 11.68
N GLY A 23 -3.95 -18.42 10.50
CA GLY A 23 -3.77 -19.83 10.10
C GLY A 23 -2.34 -20.24 9.73
N THR A 24 -1.42 -19.29 9.56
CA THR A 24 -0.01 -19.54 9.21
C THR A 24 0.86 -18.35 9.62
N GLY A 25 2.17 -18.53 9.70
CA GLY A 25 3.12 -17.42 9.75
C GLY A 25 3.08 -16.63 11.06
N ILE A 26 3.34 -15.32 10.97
CA ILE A 26 3.35 -14.38 12.11
C ILE A 26 2.07 -14.50 12.96
N GLY A 27 0.89 -14.54 12.34
CA GLY A 27 -0.37 -14.65 13.06
C GLY A 27 -0.51 -15.95 13.87
N GLN A 28 0.00 -17.07 13.35
CA GLN A 28 0.05 -18.34 14.07
C GLN A 28 1.04 -18.28 15.24
N ALA A 29 2.23 -17.69 15.04
CA ALA A 29 3.22 -17.52 16.10
C ALA A 29 2.71 -16.62 17.24
N ILE A 30 2.04 -15.51 16.91
CA ILE A 30 1.36 -14.64 17.89
C ILE A 30 0.31 -15.44 18.66
N ALA A 31 -0.55 -16.19 17.97
CA ALA A 31 -1.59 -17.01 18.60
C ALA A 31 -1.00 -18.02 19.59
N LYS A 32 0.10 -18.67 19.20
CA LYS A 32 0.82 -19.62 20.04
C LYS A 32 1.39 -18.94 21.29
N LYS A 33 2.04 -17.79 21.17
CA LYS A 33 2.58 -17.04 22.32
C LYS A 33 1.51 -16.62 23.32
N PHE A 34 0.34 -16.20 22.85
CA PHE A 34 -0.78 -15.90 23.75
C PHE A 34 -1.37 -17.16 24.40
N ALA A 35 -1.46 -18.27 23.67
CA ALA A 35 -1.90 -19.56 24.22
C ALA A 35 -0.96 -20.07 25.32
N GLU A 36 0.36 -19.97 25.10
CA GLU A 36 1.41 -20.26 26.10
C GLU A 36 1.22 -19.42 27.37
N ASN A 37 0.65 -18.21 27.24
CA ASN A 37 0.38 -17.28 28.34
C ASN A 37 -1.08 -17.30 28.83
N GLY A 38 -1.83 -18.35 28.49
CA GLY A 38 -3.11 -18.67 29.10
C GLY A 38 -4.32 -17.91 28.57
N ALA A 39 -4.19 -17.22 27.44
CA ALA A 39 -5.30 -16.51 26.81
C ALA A 39 -6.33 -17.44 26.15
N HIS A 40 -7.55 -16.94 26.00
CA HIS A 40 -8.51 -17.45 25.02
C HIS A 40 -8.14 -16.89 23.63
N ILE A 41 -7.97 -17.77 22.65
CA ILE A 41 -7.50 -17.41 21.32
C ILE A 41 -8.61 -17.55 20.31
N VAL A 42 -8.88 -16.47 19.59
CA VAL A 42 -9.74 -16.46 18.41
C VAL A 42 -8.88 -16.29 17.16
N ILE A 43 -8.81 -17.34 16.36
CA ILE A 43 -8.12 -17.34 15.06
C ILE A 43 -9.12 -17.23 13.92
N MET A 44 -8.71 -16.56 12.85
CA MET A 44 -9.54 -16.38 11.66
C MET A 44 -8.74 -16.26 10.37
N GLY A 45 -9.39 -16.59 9.26
CA GLY A 45 -8.83 -16.48 7.91
C GLY A 45 -9.68 -17.18 6.86
N ARG A 46 -9.30 -17.02 5.60
CA ARG A 46 -10.05 -17.56 4.45
C ARG A 46 -9.92 -19.08 4.31
N ARG A 47 -8.71 -19.61 4.53
CA ARG A 47 -8.39 -21.02 4.28
C ARG A 47 -8.68 -21.88 5.51
N ARG A 48 -9.51 -22.91 5.33
CA ARG A 48 -9.95 -23.83 6.39
C ARG A 48 -8.82 -24.71 6.93
N GLU A 49 -8.14 -25.45 6.05
CA GLU A 49 -7.14 -26.45 6.46
C GLU A 49 -6.00 -25.87 7.33
N PRO A 50 -5.32 -24.76 6.97
CA PRO A 50 -4.27 -24.18 7.83
C PRO A 50 -4.80 -23.70 9.19
N LEU A 51 -6.06 -23.25 9.25
CA LEU A 51 -6.69 -22.85 10.51
C LEU A 51 -7.03 -24.03 11.40
N GLU A 52 -7.48 -25.15 10.82
CA GLU A 52 -7.73 -26.39 11.59
C GLU A 52 -6.43 -26.93 12.18
N LEU A 53 -5.34 -26.97 11.40
CA LEU A 53 -4.01 -27.34 11.87
C LEU A 53 -3.53 -26.40 13.00
N THR A 54 -3.69 -25.08 12.79
CA THR A 54 -3.37 -24.09 13.83
C THR A 54 -4.20 -24.30 15.09
N SER A 55 -5.50 -24.55 14.95
CA SER A 55 -6.40 -24.78 16.09
C SER A 55 -5.96 -25.99 16.92
N ALA A 56 -5.51 -27.06 16.28
CA ALA A 56 -4.98 -28.23 16.96
C ALA A 56 -3.69 -27.90 17.74
N ILE A 57 -2.72 -27.24 17.08
CA ILE A 57 -1.46 -26.78 17.70
C ILE A 57 -1.74 -25.92 18.93
N LEU A 58 -2.66 -24.96 18.82
CA LEU A 58 -3.01 -24.06 19.92
C LEU A 58 -3.70 -24.82 21.06
N SER A 59 -4.56 -25.78 20.75
CA SER A 59 -5.24 -26.60 21.77
C SER A 59 -4.24 -27.40 22.60
N ASP A 60 -3.22 -27.98 21.96
CA ASP A 60 -2.16 -28.69 22.66
C ASP A 60 -1.23 -27.75 23.42
N THR A 61 -0.98 -26.56 22.88
CA THR A 61 -0.22 -25.49 23.57
C THR A 61 -0.92 -25.06 24.87
N VAL A 62 -2.24 -24.86 24.85
CA VAL A 62 -3.03 -24.54 26.04
C VAL A 62 -2.94 -25.66 27.09
N LYS A 63 -3.07 -26.93 26.68
CA LYS A 63 -2.93 -28.08 27.59
C LYS A 63 -1.53 -28.15 28.20
N ALA A 64 -0.49 -27.96 27.39
CA ALA A 64 0.90 -27.97 27.84
C ALA A 64 1.20 -26.84 28.84
N ALA A 65 0.60 -25.66 28.64
CA ALA A 65 0.68 -24.55 29.57
C ALA A 65 -0.12 -24.77 30.87
N GLY A 66 -0.95 -25.82 30.94
CA GLY A 66 -1.84 -26.07 32.08
C GLY A 66 -2.90 -24.98 32.26
N SER A 67 -3.27 -24.30 31.17
CA SER A 67 -4.24 -23.20 31.14
C SER A 67 -5.67 -23.70 30.87
N THR A 68 -6.67 -22.91 31.27
CA THR A 68 -8.08 -23.06 30.89
C THR A 68 -8.46 -22.27 29.63
N GLY A 69 -7.46 -21.78 28.89
CA GLY A 69 -7.61 -21.12 27.60
C GLY A 69 -8.48 -21.94 26.64
N LYS A 70 -9.14 -21.24 25.72
CA LYS A 70 -10.01 -21.86 24.71
C LYS A 70 -9.56 -21.38 23.35
N VAL A 71 -9.67 -22.23 22.34
CA VAL A 71 -9.33 -21.89 20.97
C VAL A 71 -10.61 -21.92 20.13
N ARG A 72 -10.89 -20.81 19.44
CA ARG A 72 -12.00 -20.70 18.50
C ARG A 72 -11.48 -20.32 17.12
N SER A 73 -11.89 -21.07 16.11
CA SER A 73 -11.47 -20.85 14.72
C SER A 73 -12.63 -20.38 13.84
N PHE A 74 -12.43 -19.33 13.06
CA PHE A 74 -13.35 -18.81 12.06
C PHE A 74 -12.73 -18.91 10.65
N HIS A 75 -13.04 -19.99 9.94
CA HIS A 75 -12.61 -20.16 8.55
C HIS A 75 -13.58 -19.50 7.57
N GLY A 76 -13.11 -19.15 6.37
CA GLY A 76 -13.91 -18.50 5.32
C GLY A 76 -14.16 -17.00 5.56
N VAL A 77 -13.65 -16.43 6.65
CA VAL A 77 -13.77 -15.00 6.94
C VAL A 77 -12.68 -14.23 6.19
N ASP A 78 -13.10 -13.32 5.32
CA ASP A 78 -12.23 -12.30 4.73
C ASP A 78 -12.30 -11.03 5.59
N VAL A 79 -11.16 -10.44 5.92
CA VAL A 79 -11.11 -9.20 6.69
C VAL A 79 -11.69 -8.02 5.91
N ALA A 80 -11.66 -8.06 4.57
CA ALA A 80 -12.28 -7.04 3.74
C ALA A 80 -13.80 -7.18 3.67
N ASP A 81 -14.39 -8.32 4.06
CA ASP A 81 -15.84 -8.52 4.03
C ASP A 81 -16.52 -7.97 5.29
N GLU A 82 -17.44 -7.02 5.09
CA GLU A 82 -18.19 -6.41 6.18
C GLU A 82 -19.03 -7.43 6.94
N VAL A 83 -19.77 -8.27 6.22
CA VAL A 83 -20.77 -9.18 6.79
C VAL A 83 -20.07 -10.29 7.58
N GLY A 84 -19.01 -10.87 7.01
CA GLY A 84 -18.17 -11.87 7.67
C GLY A 84 -17.60 -11.39 8.99
N ILE A 85 -17.03 -10.18 9.03
CA ILE A 85 -16.48 -9.61 10.27
C ILE A 85 -17.58 -9.29 11.29
N ASN A 86 -18.71 -8.71 10.85
CA ASN A 86 -19.84 -8.42 11.75
C ASN A 86 -20.37 -9.71 12.42
N ASN A 87 -20.59 -10.76 11.63
CA ASN A 87 -21.07 -12.04 12.12
C ASN A 87 -20.07 -12.71 13.05
N MET A 88 -18.77 -12.66 12.73
CA MET A 88 -17.71 -13.17 13.59
C MET A 88 -17.73 -12.52 14.98
N PHE A 89 -17.79 -11.18 15.05
CA PHE A 89 -17.81 -10.48 16.34
C PHE A 89 -19.10 -10.70 17.13
N LYS A 90 -20.24 -10.92 16.47
CA LYS A 90 -21.48 -11.33 17.14
C LYS A 90 -21.28 -12.67 17.87
N VAL A 91 -20.72 -13.66 17.18
CA VAL A 91 -20.45 -14.98 17.77
C VAL A 91 -19.41 -14.90 18.89
N ILE A 92 -18.34 -14.11 18.72
CA ILE A 92 -17.34 -13.89 19.79
C ILE A 92 -18.02 -13.32 21.04
N LYS A 93 -18.90 -12.33 20.89
CA LYS A 93 -19.61 -11.74 22.01
C LYS A 93 -20.52 -12.75 22.73
N GLU A 94 -21.18 -13.63 21.99
CA GLU A 94 -22.05 -14.67 22.55
C GLU A 94 -21.27 -15.79 23.26
N GLU A 95 -20.14 -16.23 22.69
CA GLU A 95 -19.35 -17.36 23.19
C GLU A 95 -18.32 -16.96 24.28
N PHE A 96 -17.73 -15.76 24.17
CA PHE A 96 -16.60 -15.31 25.00
C PHE A 96 -16.87 -14.03 25.79
N GLY A 97 -17.78 -13.16 25.32
CA GLY A 97 -18.06 -11.87 25.94
C GLY A 97 -17.16 -10.75 25.42
N THR A 98 -16.50 -10.04 26.32
CA THR A 98 -15.71 -8.83 26.03
C THR A 98 -14.35 -9.20 25.41
N VAL A 99 -13.95 -8.54 24.32
CA VAL A 99 -12.62 -8.73 23.71
C VAL A 99 -11.60 -7.89 24.47
N ASP A 100 -10.45 -8.48 24.82
CA ASP A 100 -9.37 -7.74 25.49
C ASP A 100 -8.34 -7.21 24.49
N ILE A 101 -7.97 -8.02 23.49
CA ILE A 101 -6.86 -7.73 22.59
C ILE A 101 -7.25 -8.05 21.15
N ILE A 102 -6.98 -7.11 20.25
CA ILE A 102 -7.12 -7.30 18.79
C ILE A 102 -5.76 -7.16 18.15
N ILE A 103 -5.39 -8.14 17.33
CA ILE A 103 -4.19 -8.13 16.51
C ILE A 103 -4.58 -8.05 15.03
N ASN A 104 -4.41 -6.88 14.43
CA ASN A 104 -4.58 -6.66 13.00
C ASN A 104 -3.33 -7.13 12.25
N ASN A 105 -3.25 -8.45 12.00
CA ASN A 105 -2.13 -9.12 11.32
C ASN A 105 -2.45 -9.53 9.88
N ALA A 106 -3.72 -9.70 9.51
CA ALA A 106 -4.08 -10.16 8.17
C ALA A 106 -3.48 -9.29 7.06
N GLY A 107 -3.04 -9.96 5.98
CA GLY A 107 -2.46 -9.28 4.84
C GLY A 107 -2.08 -10.23 3.71
N VAL A 108 -2.17 -9.74 2.48
CA VAL A 108 -1.73 -10.42 1.25
C VAL A 108 -0.48 -9.79 0.66
N SER A 109 0.20 -10.45 -0.29
CA SER A 109 1.30 -9.80 -1.02
C SER A 109 0.81 -8.57 -1.79
N GLY A 110 -0.44 -8.61 -2.25
CA GLY A 110 -0.92 -7.72 -3.29
C GLY A 110 -0.28 -8.09 -4.64
N PRO A 111 -0.52 -7.26 -5.68
CA PRO A 111 0.25 -7.34 -6.91
C PRO A 111 1.73 -7.13 -6.59
N VAL A 112 2.59 -8.00 -7.12
CA VAL A 112 4.05 -7.85 -7.11
C VAL A 112 4.48 -7.63 -8.54
N LYS A 113 4.15 -6.46 -9.07
CA LYS A 113 4.46 -6.01 -10.43
C LYS A 113 4.56 -4.49 -10.47
N VAL A 114 5.11 -3.92 -11.53
CA VAL A 114 5.18 -2.45 -11.68
C VAL A 114 3.78 -1.84 -11.69
N PHE A 115 3.61 -0.68 -11.05
CA PHE A 115 2.28 -0.09 -10.83
C PHE A 115 1.51 0.17 -12.14
N THR A 116 2.21 0.46 -13.24
CA THR A 116 1.63 0.69 -14.58
C THR A 116 0.94 -0.54 -15.16
N SER A 117 1.32 -1.74 -14.73
CA SER A 117 0.77 -3.03 -15.18
C SER A 117 -0.19 -3.67 -14.15
N ALA A 118 -0.37 -3.07 -12.98
CA ALA A 118 -1.37 -3.54 -12.01
C ALA A 118 -2.79 -3.14 -12.44
N THR A 119 -3.72 -4.09 -12.39
CA THR A 119 -5.14 -3.77 -12.59
C THR A 119 -5.65 -2.94 -11.43
N HIS A 120 -6.70 -2.13 -11.65
CA HIS A 120 -7.30 -1.39 -10.56
C HIS A 120 -7.91 -2.32 -9.50
N ALA A 121 -8.46 -3.46 -9.91
CA ALA A 121 -9.02 -4.47 -9.00
C ALA A 121 -7.95 -5.06 -8.06
N GLU A 122 -6.77 -5.44 -8.58
CA GLU A 122 -5.64 -5.90 -7.75
C GLU A 122 -5.19 -4.84 -6.74
N PHE A 123 -5.19 -3.57 -7.15
CA PHE A 123 -4.89 -2.44 -6.27
C PHE A 123 -5.92 -2.33 -5.14
N LYS A 124 -7.21 -2.29 -5.48
CA LYS A 124 -8.31 -2.19 -4.51
C LYS A 124 -8.34 -3.35 -3.53
N GLU A 125 -8.15 -4.59 -4.00
CA GLU A 125 -8.13 -5.77 -3.14
C GLU A 125 -6.99 -5.67 -2.11
N CYS A 126 -5.80 -5.28 -2.55
CA CYS A 126 -4.65 -5.12 -1.66
C CYS A 126 -4.93 -4.07 -0.56
N VAL A 127 -5.46 -2.91 -0.95
CA VAL A 127 -5.82 -1.85 0.01
C VAL A 127 -6.93 -2.30 0.95
N ALA A 128 -7.98 -2.93 0.43
CA ALA A 128 -9.12 -3.41 1.20
C ALA A 128 -8.69 -4.41 2.29
N ILE A 129 -7.84 -5.39 1.95
CA ILE A 129 -7.39 -6.40 2.91
C ILE A 129 -6.51 -5.78 4.00
N HIS A 130 -5.53 -4.94 3.61
CA HIS A 130 -4.57 -4.39 4.57
C HIS A 130 -5.21 -3.31 5.45
N LEU A 131 -5.83 -2.31 4.82
CA LEU A 131 -6.31 -1.11 5.50
C LEU A 131 -7.76 -1.27 5.98
N THR A 132 -8.70 -1.51 5.06
CA THR A 132 -10.12 -1.64 5.42
C THR A 132 -10.36 -2.83 6.37
N GLY A 133 -9.67 -3.94 6.16
CA GLY A 133 -9.77 -5.09 7.05
C GLY A 133 -9.29 -4.81 8.48
N ALA A 134 -8.18 -4.09 8.63
CA ALA A 134 -7.69 -3.68 9.95
C ALA A 134 -8.63 -2.66 10.62
N PHE A 135 -9.11 -1.68 9.86
CA PHE A 135 -10.08 -0.70 10.34
C PHE A 135 -11.37 -1.36 10.82
N TRP A 136 -12.00 -2.18 9.98
CA TRP A 136 -13.31 -2.75 10.25
C TRP A 136 -13.26 -3.79 11.39
N THR A 137 -12.19 -4.60 11.44
CA THR A 137 -11.94 -5.51 12.57
C THR A 137 -11.83 -4.72 13.88
N SER A 138 -11.04 -3.65 13.89
CA SER A 138 -10.89 -2.78 15.06
C SER A 138 -12.22 -2.17 15.48
N LEU A 139 -12.98 -1.64 14.51
CA LEU A 139 -14.25 -0.97 14.77
C LEU A 139 -15.29 -1.91 15.39
N GLN A 140 -15.43 -3.13 14.87
CA GLN A 140 -16.34 -4.10 15.46
C GLN A 140 -15.88 -4.55 16.85
N GLY A 141 -14.58 -4.77 17.04
CA GLY A 141 -14.05 -5.14 18.34
C GLY A 141 -14.18 -4.04 19.40
N ILE A 142 -13.97 -2.76 19.06
CA ILE A 142 -14.14 -1.63 19.98
C ILE A 142 -15.57 -1.56 20.57
N LYS A 143 -16.58 -2.11 19.89
CA LYS A 143 -17.96 -2.20 20.41
C LYS A 143 -18.12 -3.20 21.56
N SER A 144 -17.19 -4.15 21.69
CA SER A 144 -17.17 -5.17 22.74
C SER A 144 -15.90 -5.14 23.58
N MET A 145 -15.08 -4.09 23.48
CA MET A 145 -13.88 -3.89 24.31
C MET A 145 -14.17 -2.98 25.51
N GLU A 146 -13.52 -3.29 26.63
CA GLU A 146 -13.57 -2.49 27.85
C GLU A 146 -12.27 -1.72 28.11
N ARG A 147 -12.27 -0.89 29.17
CA ARG A 147 -11.08 -0.16 29.62
C ARG A 147 -9.93 -1.13 29.89
N GLY A 148 -8.76 -0.81 29.33
CA GLY A 148 -7.59 -1.70 29.38
C GLY A 148 -7.40 -2.55 28.12
N GLY A 149 -8.37 -2.53 27.21
CA GLY A 149 -8.28 -3.18 25.90
C GLY A 149 -7.13 -2.65 25.04
N LYS A 150 -6.63 -3.48 24.12
CA LYS A 150 -5.44 -3.19 23.30
C LYS A 150 -5.65 -3.59 21.84
N ILE A 151 -5.28 -2.71 20.93
CA ILE A 151 -5.29 -2.96 19.50
C ILE A 151 -3.85 -2.85 19.02
N ILE A 152 -3.29 -3.96 18.53
CA ILE A 152 -1.96 -3.99 17.92
C ILE A 152 -2.12 -4.17 16.42
N THR A 153 -1.58 -3.22 15.66
CA THR A 153 -1.61 -3.27 14.20
C THR A 153 -0.24 -3.63 13.65
N ILE A 154 -0.15 -4.74 12.92
CA ILE A 154 1.08 -5.14 12.25
C ILE A 154 1.16 -4.43 10.90
N ALA A 155 2.17 -3.58 10.73
CA ALA A 155 2.42 -2.86 9.49
C ALA A 155 3.74 -3.34 8.85
N THR A 156 4.67 -2.43 8.53
CA THR A 156 5.94 -2.79 7.87
C THR A 156 6.97 -1.67 7.96
N PHE A 157 8.24 -2.06 8.10
CA PHE A 157 9.38 -1.13 8.12
C PHE A 157 9.47 -0.22 6.88
N PHE A 158 8.95 -0.68 5.72
CA PHE A 158 8.93 0.11 4.48
C PHE A 158 8.03 1.36 4.56
N THR A 159 7.20 1.46 5.59
CA THR A 159 6.28 2.59 5.80
C THR A 159 6.54 3.34 7.10
N GLU A 160 7.69 3.08 7.73
CA GLU A 160 8.22 3.99 8.73
C GLU A 160 8.55 5.33 8.08
N GLU A 161 8.29 6.38 8.84
CA GLU A 161 8.52 7.75 8.41
C GLU A 161 9.60 8.36 9.30
N ASN A 162 10.61 8.93 8.65
CA ASN A 162 11.52 9.87 9.28
C ASN A 162 11.35 11.23 8.61
N ARG A 163 11.79 12.30 9.28
CA ARG A 163 11.56 13.69 8.86
C ARG A 163 11.85 13.98 7.38
N TYR A 164 12.90 13.38 6.83
CA TYR A 164 13.34 13.61 5.44
C TYR A 164 13.26 12.36 4.56
N GLU A 165 12.92 11.22 5.15
CA GLU A 165 13.08 9.92 4.50
C GLU A 165 11.73 9.22 4.38
N GLN A 166 11.51 8.67 3.19
CA GLN A 166 10.44 7.73 2.96
C GLN A 166 11.03 6.53 2.21
N ARG A 167 10.79 5.32 2.71
CA ARG A 167 11.36 4.11 2.11
C ARG A 167 10.48 3.63 0.95
N PRO A 168 11.02 3.49 -0.26
CA PRO A 168 10.30 2.88 -1.37
C PRO A 168 10.33 1.34 -1.28
N TYR A 169 9.32 0.70 -1.84
CA TYR A 169 9.30 -0.76 -1.99
C TYR A 169 8.81 -1.14 -3.39
N ARG A 170 9.74 -1.26 -4.33
CA ARG A 170 9.45 -1.59 -5.73
C ARG A 170 8.49 -2.76 -5.88
N PHE A 171 7.55 -2.60 -6.80
CA PHE A 171 6.48 -3.53 -7.16
C PHE A 171 5.38 -3.66 -6.11
N ARG A 172 5.35 -2.78 -5.11
CA ARG A 172 4.46 -2.89 -3.94
C ARG A 172 3.68 -1.60 -3.66
N ALA A 173 3.46 -0.76 -4.67
CA ALA A 173 2.78 0.53 -4.53
C ALA A 173 1.44 0.50 -3.75
N PRO A 174 0.46 -0.39 -4.03
CA PRO A 174 -0.77 -0.47 -3.22
C PRO A 174 -0.50 -0.90 -1.78
N TYR A 175 0.47 -1.80 -1.58
CA TYR A 175 0.85 -2.29 -0.26
C TYR A 175 1.48 -1.18 0.58
N THR A 176 2.43 -0.42 0.04
CA THR A 176 3.05 0.68 0.79
C THR A 176 2.07 1.81 1.08
N SER A 177 1.12 2.07 0.17
CA SER A 177 0.03 3.03 0.43
C SER A 177 -0.85 2.60 1.60
N ALA A 178 -1.36 1.36 1.57
CA ALA A 178 -2.22 0.83 2.62
C ALA A 178 -1.51 0.77 3.99
N GLN A 179 -0.24 0.36 4.03
CA GLN A 179 0.51 0.23 5.29
C GLN A 179 0.88 1.59 5.89
N GLY A 180 1.18 2.59 5.06
CA GLY A 180 1.38 3.97 5.53
C GLY A 180 0.13 4.54 6.19
N SER A 181 -1.03 4.29 5.58
CA SER A 181 -2.33 4.65 6.18
C SER A 181 -2.60 3.92 7.49
N LYS A 182 -2.28 2.62 7.58
CA LYS A 182 -2.46 1.82 8.81
C LYS A 182 -1.64 2.34 9.99
N ASN A 183 -0.40 2.79 9.77
CA ASN A 183 0.42 3.38 10.82
C ASN A 183 -0.27 4.61 11.43
N ARG A 184 -0.74 5.51 10.57
CA ARG A 184 -1.47 6.71 10.97
C ARG A 184 -2.84 6.41 11.56
N LEU A 185 -3.52 5.37 11.09
CA LEU A 185 -4.79 4.91 11.64
C LEU A 185 -4.64 4.43 13.08
N ALA A 186 -3.56 3.71 13.42
CA ALA A 186 -3.31 3.30 14.80
C ALA A 186 -3.11 4.50 15.73
N GLU A 187 -2.39 5.53 15.27
CA GLU A 187 -2.22 6.79 16.01
C GLU A 187 -3.57 7.53 16.18
N ALA A 188 -4.38 7.62 15.12
CA ALA A 188 -5.71 8.24 15.16
C ALA A 188 -6.65 7.52 16.15
N LEU A 189 -6.70 6.18 16.09
CA LEU A 189 -7.50 5.38 17.03
C LEU A 189 -7.00 5.54 18.48
N ALA A 190 -5.70 5.69 18.71
CA ALA A 190 -5.18 5.93 20.06
C ALA A 190 -5.72 7.24 20.66
N TRP A 191 -5.86 8.29 19.85
CA TRP A 191 -6.47 9.55 20.25
C TRP A 191 -7.98 9.44 20.45
N GLU A 192 -8.70 8.76 19.56
CA GLU A 192 -10.15 8.58 19.68
C GLU A 192 -10.57 7.75 20.90
N LEU A 193 -9.71 6.82 21.34
CA LEU A 193 -10.06 5.83 22.35
C LEU A 193 -9.56 6.18 23.77
N VAL A 194 -9.02 7.38 23.97
CA VAL A 194 -8.49 7.84 25.28
C VAL A 194 -9.54 7.71 26.39
N GLU A 195 -10.77 8.19 26.17
CA GLU A 195 -11.84 8.16 27.17
C GLU A 195 -12.28 6.72 27.51
N LYS A 196 -12.30 5.85 26.50
CA LYS A 196 -12.55 4.41 26.67
C LYS A 196 -11.40 3.68 27.37
N GLY A 197 -10.21 4.28 27.45
CA GLY A 197 -9.04 3.67 28.05
C GLY A 197 -8.47 2.48 27.27
N ILE A 198 -8.80 2.39 25.98
CA ILE A 198 -8.30 1.38 25.03
C ILE A 198 -7.05 1.93 24.34
N LYS A 199 -6.03 1.08 24.18
CA LYS A 199 -4.76 1.47 23.56
C LYS A 199 -4.74 1.04 22.10
N SER A 200 -4.14 1.85 21.24
CA SER A 200 -3.86 1.49 19.86
C SER A 200 -2.38 1.74 19.55
N ILE A 201 -1.70 0.71 19.08
CA ILE A 201 -0.26 0.70 18.84
C ILE A 201 -0.02 0.01 17.51
N ALA A 202 0.86 0.56 16.68
CA ALA A 202 1.34 -0.13 15.48
C ALA A 202 2.76 -0.65 15.71
N THR A 203 3.12 -1.72 15.00
CA THR A 203 4.50 -2.19 14.94
C THR A 203 4.91 -2.51 13.52
N ASN A 204 6.16 -2.17 13.18
CA ASN A 204 6.70 -2.26 11.84
C ASN A 204 7.76 -3.36 11.75
N PRO A 205 7.36 -4.61 11.52
CA PRO A 205 8.33 -5.68 11.32
C PRO A 205 9.19 -5.44 10.06
N GLY A 206 10.46 -5.80 10.18
CA GLY A 206 11.40 -5.96 9.08
C GLY A 206 11.08 -7.16 8.19
N PRO A 207 12.02 -7.59 7.32
CA PRO A 207 11.94 -8.88 6.64
C PRO A 207 11.83 -10.03 7.64
N VAL A 208 10.86 -10.93 7.43
CA VAL A 208 10.60 -12.09 8.29
C VAL A 208 10.78 -13.39 7.51
N HIS A 209 11.52 -14.33 8.09
CA HIS A 209 11.67 -15.69 7.58
C HIS A 209 10.30 -16.37 7.42
N SER A 210 9.91 -16.61 6.16
CA SER A 210 8.62 -17.23 5.84
C SER A 210 8.62 -17.83 4.44
N ASP A 211 7.83 -18.88 4.22
CA ASP A 211 7.56 -19.41 2.88
C ASP A 211 7.11 -18.31 1.92
N ARG A 212 6.33 -17.35 2.41
CA ARG A 212 5.81 -16.24 1.61
C ARG A 212 6.92 -15.38 1.01
N ILE A 213 7.99 -15.06 1.76
CA ILE A 213 9.05 -14.20 1.22
C ILE A 213 9.86 -14.94 0.15
N TYR A 214 10.16 -16.22 0.39
CA TYR A 214 11.04 -17.05 -0.45
C TYR A 214 10.35 -17.66 -1.66
N LYS A 215 9.08 -18.07 -1.52
CA LYS A 215 8.34 -18.76 -2.59
C LYS A 215 7.40 -17.82 -3.34
N THR A 216 7.18 -16.59 -2.86
CA THR A 216 6.22 -15.66 -3.49
C THR A 216 6.82 -14.29 -3.75
N VAL A 217 7.27 -13.56 -2.73
CA VAL A 217 7.60 -12.14 -2.91
C VAL A 217 8.87 -11.95 -3.74
N TYR A 218 10.00 -12.57 -3.37
CA TYR A 218 11.25 -12.42 -4.11
C TYR A 218 11.20 -13.05 -5.51
N PRO A 219 10.64 -14.27 -5.70
CA PRO A 219 10.49 -14.82 -7.04
C PRO A 219 9.59 -13.99 -7.95
N LYS A 220 8.47 -13.43 -7.45
CA LYS A 220 7.62 -12.54 -8.27
C LYS A 220 8.31 -11.22 -8.60
N ALA A 221 9.09 -10.65 -7.69
CA ALA A 221 9.88 -9.47 -7.98
C ALA A 221 10.96 -9.76 -9.04
N ALA A 222 11.64 -10.90 -8.94
CA ALA A 222 12.60 -11.38 -9.94
C ALA A 222 11.95 -11.59 -11.32
N ALA A 223 10.77 -12.22 -11.32
CA ALA A 223 9.96 -12.40 -12.52
C ALA A 223 9.60 -11.06 -13.17
N GLU A 224 9.19 -10.07 -12.37
CA GLU A 224 8.86 -8.75 -12.89
C GLU A 224 10.08 -8.02 -13.46
N PHE A 225 11.26 -8.12 -12.82
CA PHE A 225 12.49 -7.59 -13.40
C PHE A 225 12.80 -8.20 -14.77
N LEU A 226 12.55 -9.50 -14.94
CA LEU A 226 12.76 -10.19 -16.22
C LEU A 226 11.70 -9.80 -17.26
N ARG A 227 10.45 -9.61 -16.85
CA ARG A 227 9.38 -9.12 -17.72
C ARG A 227 9.70 -7.74 -18.29
N ILE A 228 10.26 -6.86 -17.47
CA ILE A 228 10.64 -5.48 -17.84
C ILE A 228 11.96 -5.44 -18.61
N GLY A 229 12.96 -6.20 -18.16
CA GLY A 229 14.30 -6.22 -18.77
C GLY A 229 14.42 -7.06 -20.03
N GLY A 230 13.46 -7.98 -20.24
CA GLY A 230 13.47 -8.96 -21.32
C GLY A 230 14.26 -10.24 -20.98
N TYR A 231 13.94 -11.30 -21.70
CA TYR A 231 14.68 -12.55 -21.69
C TYR A 231 14.75 -13.10 -23.12
N GLN A 232 15.89 -13.68 -23.49
CA GLN A 232 16.16 -14.08 -24.88
C GLN A 232 15.06 -14.97 -25.47
N GLY A 233 14.58 -14.61 -26.66
CA GLY A 233 13.58 -15.38 -27.39
C GLY A 233 12.14 -15.25 -26.88
N LEU A 234 11.85 -14.35 -25.92
CA LEU A 234 10.51 -14.13 -25.38
C LEU A 234 10.18 -12.62 -25.32
N THR A 235 8.94 -12.28 -25.66
CA THR A 235 8.33 -10.97 -25.41
C THR A 235 7.94 -10.80 -23.94
N SER A 236 7.71 -9.57 -23.47
CA SER A 236 7.24 -9.32 -22.09
C SER A 236 5.93 -10.04 -21.77
N ILE A 237 5.00 -10.11 -22.73
CA ILE A 237 3.72 -10.82 -22.59
C ILE A 237 3.95 -12.34 -22.45
N GLU A 238 4.84 -12.91 -23.26
CA GLU A 238 5.20 -14.33 -23.15
C GLU A 238 5.90 -14.64 -21.82
N ILE A 239 6.83 -13.77 -21.37
CA ILE A 239 7.48 -13.90 -20.06
C ILE A 239 6.44 -13.93 -18.93
N GLU A 240 5.48 -13.00 -18.94
CA GLU A 240 4.42 -12.95 -17.92
C GLU A 240 3.57 -14.21 -17.88
N ARG A 241 3.10 -14.66 -19.05
CA ARG A 241 2.29 -15.87 -19.18
C ARG A 241 3.03 -17.10 -18.64
N VAL A 242 4.28 -17.24 -19.03
CA VAL A 242 5.08 -18.43 -18.71
C VAL A 242 5.51 -18.47 -17.25
N LEU A 243 5.87 -17.31 -16.69
CA LEU A 243 6.23 -17.22 -15.27
C LEU A 243 5.05 -17.50 -14.34
N THR A 244 3.80 -17.38 -14.81
CA THR A 244 2.62 -17.83 -14.05
C THR A 244 2.65 -19.35 -13.78
N ILE A 245 3.24 -20.13 -14.70
CA ILE A 245 3.46 -21.57 -14.57
C ILE A 245 4.77 -21.84 -13.83
N LEU A 246 5.88 -21.29 -14.34
CA LEU A 246 7.23 -21.62 -13.86
C LEU A 246 7.47 -21.28 -12.39
N LEU A 247 6.86 -20.20 -11.87
CA LEU A 247 7.00 -19.83 -10.47
C LEU A 247 6.44 -20.88 -9.49
N GLN A 248 5.49 -21.72 -9.94
CA GLN A 248 4.93 -22.80 -9.11
C GLN A 248 5.89 -24.00 -8.99
N LEU A 249 6.85 -24.10 -9.90
CA LEU A 249 7.85 -25.17 -9.96
C LEU A 249 9.04 -24.90 -9.03
N LEU A 250 9.21 -23.67 -8.53
CA LEU A 250 10.32 -23.31 -7.64
C LEU A 250 10.28 -24.14 -6.35
N GLY A 251 11.39 -24.86 -6.09
CA GLY A 251 11.53 -25.73 -4.92
C GLY A 251 10.84 -27.09 -5.04
N GLN A 252 10.30 -27.44 -6.21
CA GLN A 252 9.76 -28.78 -6.48
C GLN A 252 10.87 -29.78 -6.86
N PRO A 253 10.64 -31.09 -6.69
CA PRO A 253 11.54 -32.13 -7.20
C PRO A 253 11.75 -32.06 -8.72
N GLU A 254 12.95 -32.43 -9.18
CA GLU A 254 13.35 -32.31 -10.60
C GLU A 254 12.36 -32.92 -11.61
N PRO A 255 11.76 -34.10 -11.38
CA PRO A 255 10.81 -34.67 -12.35
C PRO A 255 9.58 -33.77 -12.59
N ILE A 256 9.07 -33.13 -11.54
CA ILE A 256 7.93 -32.20 -11.60
C ILE A 256 8.33 -30.92 -12.33
N VAL A 257 9.54 -30.42 -12.07
CA VAL A 257 10.08 -29.23 -12.73
C VAL A 257 10.22 -29.48 -14.23
N SER A 258 10.82 -30.60 -14.62
CA SER A 258 11.05 -30.97 -16.03
C SER A 258 9.74 -31.19 -16.79
N GLU A 259 8.74 -31.82 -16.17
CA GLU A 259 7.41 -31.97 -16.76
C GLU A 259 6.70 -30.62 -16.93
N GLY A 260 6.67 -29.78 -15.89
CA GLY A 260 6.03 -28.46 -15.96
C GLY A 260 6.68 -27.51 -16.97
N ILE A 261 8.00 -27.58 -17.13
CA ILE A 261 8.73 -26.82 -18.17
C ILE A 261 8.33 -27.30 -19.57
N ARG A 262 8.23 -28.61 -19.78
CA ARG A 262 7.80 -29.18 -21.06
C ARG A 262 6.37 -28.76 -21.41
N GLU A 263 5.46 -28.76 -20.45
CA GLU A 263 4.09 -28.29 -20.65
C GLU A 263 4.06 -26.81 -21.07
N ALA A 264 4.77 -25.94 -20.33
CA ALA A 264 4.87 -24.52 -20.66
C ALA A 264 5.50 -24.29 -22.04
N ALA A 265 6.57 -25.01 -22.38
CA ALA A 265 7.23 -24.91 -23.67
C ALA A 265 6.31 -25.32 -24.83
N ASN A 266 5.50 -26.36 -24.65
CA ASN A 266 4.50 -26.76 -25.63
C ASN A 266 3.40 -25.69 -25.81
N GLU A 267 2.96 -25.05 -24.73
CA GLU A 267 1.94 -24.01 -24.77
C GLU A 267 2.42 -22.78 -25.58
N ILE A 268 3.61 -22.26 -25.28
CA ILE A 268 4.19 -21.10 -26.00
C ILE A 268 4.46 -21.45 -27.47
N SER A 269 5.03 -22.64 -27.70
CA SER A 269 5.38 -23.06 -29.07
C SER A 269 4.13 -23.18 -29.94
N LYS A 270 2.97 -23.56 -29.37
CA LYS A 270 1.69 -23.54 -30.09
C LYS A 270 1.25 -22.12 -30.43
N SER A 271 1.38 -21.16 -29.52
CA SER A 271 1.05 -19.76 -29.82
C SER A 271 1.97 -19.16 -30.89
N GLN A 272 3.27 -19.47 -30.87
CA GLN A 272 4.24 -18.97 -31.86
C GLN A 272 4.08 -19.62 -33.25
N LYS A 273 3.69 -20.91 -33.32
CA LYS A 273 3.44 -21.64 -34.58
C LYS A 273 2.23 -21.12 -35.37
N SER A 274 1.30 -20.41 -34.74
CA SER A 274 0.22 -19.72 -35.47
C SER A 274 0.77 -18.62 -36.41
N ASN A 275 2.03 -18.20 -36.23
CA ASN A 275 2.71 -17.15 -36.99
C ASN A 275 3.95 -17.63 -37.77
N SER A 276 4.35 -18.92 -37.75
CA SER A 276 5.47 -19.42 -38.58
C SER A 276 5.50 -20.95 -38.77
N THR A 277 6.05 -21.41 -39.89
CA THR A 277 5.95 -22.77 -40.47
C THR A 277 7.07 -23.77 -40.09
N ASP A 278 7.77 -23.61 -38.96
CA ASP A 278 8.85 -24.55 -38.56
C ASP A 278 8.51 -25.33 -37.27
N SER A 279 8.15 -26.63 -37.42
CA SER A 279 7.37 -27.33 -36.40
C SER A 279 8.11 -28.30 -35.47
N PHE A 280 9.38 -28.67 -35.71
CA PHE A 280 10.06 -29.68 -34.88
C PHE A 280 11.35 -29.24 -34.18
N SER A 281 11.99 -28.13 -34.56
CA SER A 281 13.21 -27.63 -33.87
C SER A 281 12.93 -26.67 -32.70
N SER A 282 11.65 -26.37 -32.40
CA SER A 282 11.25 -25.27 -31.53
C SER A 282 10.97 -25.66 -30.06
N VAL A 283 10.36 -26.81 -29.77
CA VAL A 283 9.94 -27.14 -28.40
C VAL A 283 11.13 -27.44 -27.48
N ALA A 284 12.07 -28.29 -27.89
CA ALA A 284 13.26 -28.59 -27.08
C ALA A 284 14.14 -27.36 -26.85
N LYS A 285 14.23 -26.45 -27.83
CA LYS A 285 14.89 -25.14 -27.66
C LYS A 285 14.13 -24.27 -26.66
N MET A 286 12.79 -24.27 -26.74
CA MET A 286 11.95 -23.53 -25.81
C MET A 286 12.07 -24.08 -24.39
N GLU A 287 12.09 -25.41 -24.20
CA GLU A 287 12.38 -26.04 -22.90
C GLU A 287 13.70 -25.53 -22.32
N ALA A 288 14.77 -25.48 -23.13
CA ALA A 288 16.06 -24.92 -22.70
C ALA A 288 15.98 -23.42 -22.32
N VAL A 289 15.23 -22.62 -23.09
CA VAL A 289 14.99 -21.20 -22.78
C VAL A 289 14.22 -21.06 -21.46
N LEU A 290 13.18 -21.87 -21.23
CA LEU A 290 12.35 -21.81 -20.03
C LEU A 290 13.09 -22.31 -18.79
N SER A 291 13.89 -23.37 -18.92
CA SER A 291 14.82 -23.81 -17.88
C SER A 291 15.80 -22.71 -17.49
N GLY A 292 16.39 -22.04 -18.48
CA GLY A 292 17.26 -20.88 -18.26
C GLY A 292 16.54 -19.71 -17.59
N LEU A 293 15.29 -19.44 -17.98
CA LEU A 293 14.46 -18.39 -17.40
C LEU A 293 14.16 -18.68 -15.93
N LEU A 294 13.75 -19.91 -15.60
CA LEU A 294 13.50 -20.34 -14.22
C LEU A 294 14.76 -20.21 -13.35
N ALA A 295 15.91 -20.67 -13.86
CA ALA A 295 17.20 -20.53 -13.19
C ALA A 295 17.55 -19.04 -12.96
N LYS A 296 17.28 -18.17 -13.95
CA LYS A 296 17.54 -16.74 -13.82
C LYS A 296 16.63 -16.06 -12.79
N VAL A 297 15.36 -16.47 -12.71
CA VAL A 297 14.43 -16.02 -11.66
C VAL A 297 15.00 -16.37 -10.28
N GLN A 298 15.48 -17.61 -10.11
CA GLN A 298 16.06 -18.05 -8.85
C GLN A 298 17.31 -17.23 -8.48
N GLU A 299 18.24 -17.03 -9.43
CA GLU A 299 19.45 -16.22 -9.22
C GLU A 299 19.12 -14.78 -8.76
N ILE A 300 18.15 -14.13 -9.41
CA ILE A 300 17.74 -12.77 -9.05
C ILE A 300 17.04 -12.76 -7.68
N ALA A 301 16.20 -13.75 -7.39
CA ALA A 301 15.52 -13.86 -6.09
C ALA A 301 16.52 -14.02 -4.93
N GLU A 302 17.53 -14.89 -5.10
CA GLU A 302 18.63 -15.08 -4.15
C GLU A 302 19.46 -13.81 -3.98
N LYS A 303 19.73 -13.08 -5.07
CA LYS A 303 20.41 -11.77 -5.01
C LYS A 303 19.60 -10.72 -4.24
N ILE A 304 18.28 -10.68 -4.42
CA ILE A 304 17.39 -9.79 -3.66
C ILE A 304 17.45 -10.13 -2.18
N GLN A 305 17.37 -11.42 -1.83
CA GLN A 305 17.48 -11.90 -0.46
C GLN A 305 18.83 -11.52 0.16
N PHE A 306 19.93 -11.80 -0.52
CA PHE A 306 21.28 -11.51 -0.05
C PHE A 306 21.52 -10.01 0.16
N ASN A 307 21.06 -9.18 -0.78
CA ASN A 307 21.14 -7.73 -0.62
C ASN A 307 20.29 -7.23 0.54
N THR A 308 19.10 -7.80 0.74
CA THR A 308 18.24 -7.46 1.88
C THR A 308 18.92 -7.81 3.20
N ALA A 309 19.56 -8.99 3.30
CA ALA A 309 20.29 -9.41 4.49
C ALA A 309 21.43 -8.45 4.84
N LYS A 310 22.19 -7.96 3.85
CA LYS A 310 23.26 -6.96 4.05
C LYS A 310 22.80 -5.63 4.65
N MET A 311 21.51 -5.35 4.64
CA MET A 311 20.94 -4.14 5.22
C MET A 311 20.62 -4.32 6.71
N ILE A 312 20.79 -5.52 7.27
CA ILE A 312 20.42 -5.83 8.65
C ILE A 312 21.68 -5.89 9.51
N VAL A 313 21.64 -5.30 10.73
CA VAL A 313 22.80 -5.18 11.66
C VAL A 313 23.54 -6.51 11.93
N ASP A 314 22.84 -7.63 11.84
CA ASP A 314 23.36 -8.99 12.06
C ASP A 314 23.28 -9.88 10.80
N GLY A 315 22.75 -9.37 9.69
CA GLY A 315 22.53 -10.16 8.48
C GLY A 315 21.33 -11.11 8.52
N GLU A 316 20.55 -11.12 9.61
CA GLU A 316 19.51 -12.14 9.84
C GLU A 316 18.10 -11.56 9.75
N PHE A 317 17.21 -12.26 9.05
CA PHE A 317 15.80 -11.85 9.02
C PHE A 317 15.17 -12.21 10.37
N LEU A 318 14.11 -11.51 10.73
CA LEU A 318 13.35 -11.85 11.92
C LEU A 318 12.71 -13.23 11.79
N THR A 319 12.64 -13.96 12.89
CA THR A 319 11.77 -15.12 12.99
C THR A 319 10.32 -14.66 13.23
N GLN A 320 9.37 -15.55 13.02
CA GLN A 320 7.97 -15.29 13.38
C GLN A 320 7.79 -15.16 14.90
N ASP A 321 8.62 -15.86 15.67
CA ASP A 321 8.63 -15.77 17.14
C ASP A 321 9.17 -14.43 17.64
N ASP A 322 10.15 -13.81 16.97
CA ASP A 322 10.62 -12.46 17.33
C ASP A 322 9.49 -11.44 17.21
N VAL A 323 8.74 -11.50 16.11
CA VAL A 323 7.57 -10.64 15.91
C VAL A 323 6.49 -10.94 16.95
N ALA A 324 6.25 -12.21 17.26
CA ALA A 324 5.27 -12.61 18.27
C ALA A 324 5.64 -12.14 19.68
N ASN A 325 6.92 -12.21 20.05
CA ASN A 325 7.44 -11.71 21.33
C ASN A 325 7.29 -10.19 21.43
N MET A 326 7.59 -9.46 20.35
CA MET A 326 7.34 -8.01 20.31
C MET A 326 5.86 -7.72 20.57
N VAL A 327 4.94 -8.38 19.84
CA VAL A 327 3.49 -8.17 20.03
C VAL A 327 3.03 -8.49 21.45
N LEU A 328 3.53 -9.57 22.04
CA LEU A 328 3.25 -9.95 23.43
C LEU A 328 3.70 -8.85 24.41
N ASN A 329 4.86 -8.24 24.18
CA ASN A 329 5.38 -7.13 24.98
C ASN A 329 4.58 -5.85 24.79
N LEU A 330 4.19 -5.52 23.56
CA LEU A 330 3.33 -4.37 23.28
C LEU A 330 1.94 -4.51 23.93
N CYS A 331 1.51 -5.74 24.23
CA CYS A 331 0.26 -6.02 24.95
C CYS A 331 0.39 -6.01 26.47
N ASP A 332 1.59 -5.79 27.03
CA ASP A 332 1.78 -5.62 28.47
C ASP A 332 1.06 -4.36 28.98
N ASP A 333 0.48 -4.41 30.18
CA ASP A 333 -0.29 -3.29 30.73
C ASP A 333 0.55 -2.04 31.01
N VAL A 334 1.80 -2.21 31.44
CA VAL A 334 2.72 -1.10 31.70
C VAL A 334 3.24 -0.56 30.37
N ILE A 335 3.77 -1.43 29.50
CA ILE A 335 4.34 -1.02 28.22
C ILE A 335 3.28 -0.33 27.36
N SER A 336 2.12 -0.97 27.15
CA SER A 336 1.07 -0.42 26.29
C SER A 336 0.59 0.97 26.73
N LYS A 337 0.62 1.26 28.03
CA LYS A 337 0.28 2.58 28.57
C LYS A 337 1.34 3.63 28.20
N LEU A 338 2.62 3.28 28.26
CA LEU A 338 3.73 4.19 27.99
C LEU A 338 3.87 4.56 26.51
N ILE A 339 3.54 3.61 25.62
CA ILE A 339 3.72 3.76 24.17
C ILE A 339 2.40 3.80 23.40
N ASN A 340 1.28 4.11 24.05
CA ASN A 340 -0.01 4.27 23.36
C ASN A 340 0.08 5.31 22.24
N GLY A 341 -0.47 5.00 21.07
CA GLY A 341 -0.42 5.88 19.89
C GLY A 341 0.97 5.98 19.26
N ARG A 342 1.86 5.01 19.49
CA ARG A 342 3.16 4.94 18.82
C ARG A 342 3.16 3.87 17.73
N VAL A 343 3.97 4.14 16.71
CA VAL A 343 4.40 3.17 15.71
C VAL A 343 5.78 2.69 16.13
N VAL A 344 5.88 1.44 16.59
CA VAL A 344 7.09 0.88 17.17
C VAL A 344 7.88 0.11 16.12
N PRO A 345 9.14 0.51 15.81
CA PRO A 345 10.02 -0.26 14.95
C PRO A 345 10.20 -1.67 15.49
N ASN A 346 10.21 -2.65 14.61
CA ASN A 346 10.46 -4.05 14.95
C ASN A 346 11.36 -4.66 13.89
N ASP A 347 12.54 -4.09 13.75
CA ASP A 347 13.52 -4.49 12.77
C ASP A 347 14.92 -4.03 13.19
N ARG A 348 15.91 -4.41 12.39
CA ARG A 348 17.31 -4.01 12.52
C ARG A 348 17.85 -3.54 11.17
N VAL A 349 17.00 -2.94 10.34
CA VAL A 349 17.27 -2.64 8.93
C VAL A 349 17.75 -1.21 8.77
N PHE A 350 18.94 -1.08 8.19
CA PHE A 350 19.50 0.18 7.71
C PHE A 350 19.20 0.30 6.21
N TYR A 351 18.17 1.08 5.89
CA TYR A 351 17.75 1.37 4.52
C TYR A 351 18.03 2.84 4.19
N PRO A 352 19.26 3.19 3.78
CA PRO A 352 19.60 4.57 3.44
C PRO A 352 18.85 4.99 2.17
N VAL A 353 18.06 6.05 2.28
CA VAL A 353 17.44 6.73 1.14
C VAL A 353 17.97 8.14 1.02
N LYS A 354 17.98 8.67 -0.20
CA LYS A 354 18.15 10.11 -0.38
C LYS A 354 16.99 10.84 0.29
N PRO A 355 17.18 12.07 0.81
CA PRO A 355 16.08 12.90 1.27
C PRO A 355 15.01 13.02 0.18
N LEU A 356 13.80 12.53 0.47
CA LEU A 356 12.65 12.54 -0.44
C LEU A 356 11.60 13.59 -0.05
N VAL A 357 11.71 14.14 1.16
CA VAL A 357 10.75 15.11 1.72
C VAL A 357 11.41 16.46 1.85
N GLY A 358 10.79 17.50 1.27
CA GLY A 358 11.20 18.89 1.36
C GLY A 358 10.08 19.81 1.85
N THR A 359 10.43 21.04 2.24
CA THR A 359 9.45 22.08 2.62
C THR A 359 9.35 23.22 1.62
N ALA A 360 10.30 23.35 0.69
CA ALA A 360 10.29 24.42 -0.30
C ALA A 360 10.55 23.87 -1.69
N ILE A 361 9.78 24.36 -2.66
CA ILE A 361 10.05 24.14 -4.07
C ILE A 361 10.85 25.35 -4.55
N LEU A 362 12.17 25.35 -4.28
CA LEU A 362 13.06 26.46 -4.63
C LEU A 362 12.98 26.80 -6.13
N GLY A 363 12.76 28.08 -6.44
CA GLY A 363 12.77 28.61 -7.79
C GLY A 363 13.31 30.04 -7.82
N THR A 364 14.53 30.30 -7.33
CA THR A 364 15.09 31.67 -7.35
C THR A 364 15.53 32.15 -8.74
N ASN A 365 15.58 31.29 -9.76
CA ASN A 365 16.17 31.62 -11.07
C ASN A 365 15.31 31.37 -12.31
N LEU A 366 14.01 31.08 -12.18
CA LEU A 366 13.13 30.88 -13.34
C LEU A 366 11.90 31.79 -13.24
N LEU A 367 12.10 33.08 -13.49
CA LEU A 367 11.00 34.05 -13.65
C LEU A 367 10.07 33.71 -14.83
N HIS A 368 10.46 32.78 -15.71
CA HIS A 368 9.67 32.31 -16.86
C HIS A 368 9.77 30.78 -17.03
N PRO A 369 8.98 29.99 -16.27
CA PRO A 369 8.92 28.54 -16.41
C PRO A 369 8.56 28.08 -17.84
N LYS A 370 9.35 27.16 -18.42
CA LYS A 370 9.09 26.56 -19.75
C LYS A 370 7.97 25.51 -19.69
N ILE A 371 6.73 25.96 -19.52
CA ILE A 371 5.51 25.11 -19.65
C ILE A 371 4.78 25.30 -20.98
N LYS A 372 5.36 26.11 -21.88
CA LYS A 372 4.82 26.32 -23.22
C LYS A 372 4.60 24.98 -23.94
N ASP A 373 3.51 24.91 -24.69
CA ASP A 373 3.17 23.79 -25.60
C ASP A 373 2.83 22.45 -24.90
N LYS A 374 2.67 22.45 -23.56
CA LYS A 374 2.29 21.25 -22.80
C LYS A 374 0.78 20.98 -22.76
N VAL A 375 0.40 19.71 -22.76
CA VAL A 375 -0.97 19.24 -22.46
C VAL A 375 -1.06 18.87 -20.98
N VAL A 376 -1.92 19.58 -20.24
CA VAL A 376 -2.11 19.39 -18.80
C VAL A 376 -3.53 18.93 -18.51
N VAL A 377 -3.66 17.83 -17.77
CA VAL A 377 -4.95 17.35 -17.25
C VAL A 377 -5.03 17.69 -15.76
N ILE A 378 -6.15 18.27 -15.34
CA ILE A 378 -6.50 18.49 -13.94
C ILE A 378 -7.66 17.56 -13.60
N THR A 379 -7.51 16.73 -12.57
CA THR A 379 -8.59 15.89 -12.03
C THR A 379 -8.95 16.35 -10.64
N ILE A 380 -10.24 16.30 -10.29
CA ILE A 380 -10.73 16.68 -8.98
C ILE A 380 -11.79 15.69 -8.48
N THR A 381 -11.62 15.18 -7.26
CA THR A 381 -12.58 14.29 -6.59
C THR A 381 -13.57 15.03 -5.70
N SER A 382 -13.18 16.20 -5.20
CA SER A 382 -13.98 17.03 -4.29
C SER A 382 -14.94 17.94 -5.05
N SER A 383 -16.12 18.16 -4.47
CA SER A 383 -17.07 19.18 -4.92
C SER A 383 -17.18 20.33 -3.94
N SER A 384 -16.22 20.48 -3.03
CA SER A 384 -16.16 21.63 -2.13
C SER A 384 -15.87 22.90 -2.95
N GLU A 385 -16.53 24.00 -2.59
CA GLU A 385 -16.33 25.30 -3.24
C GLU A 385 -14.85 25.73 -3.23
N LYS A 386 -14.15 25.49 -2.12
CA LYS A 386 -12.72 25.76 -1.95
C LYS A 386 -11.87 25.03 -2.98
N ASP A 387 -12.11 23.73 -3.18
CA ASP A 387 -11.31 22.92 -4.10
C ASP A 387 -11.62 23.21 -5.57
N LEU A 388 -12.89 23.49 -5.88
CA LEU A 388 -13.31 23.91 -7.23
C LEU A 388 -12.71 25.26 -7.61
N ASP A 389 -12.72 26.24 -6.70
CA ASP A 389 -12.08 27.55 -6.90
C ASP A 389 -10.55 27.41 -7.05
N ARG A 390 -9.93 26.58 -6.20
CA ARG A 390 -8.49 26.27 -6.30
C ARG A 390 -8.15 25.65 -7.67
N ALA A 391 -8.91 24.65 -8.12
CA ALA A 391 -8.71 24.03 -9.43
C ALA A 391 -8.86 25.04 -10.58
N ASN A 392 -9.87 25.92 -10.50
CA ASN A 392 -10.09 26.97 -11.50
C ASN A 392 -8.91 27.96 -11.56
N LYS A 393 -8.42 28.43 -10.40
CA LYS A 393 -7.27 29.33 -10.29
C LYS A 393 -5.98 28.71 -10.82
N ILE A 394 -5.75 27.42 -10.54
CA ILE A 394 -4.62 26.67 -11.10
C ILE A 394 -4.76 26.62 -12.63
N ALA A 395 -5.92 26.23 -13.15
CA ALA A 395 -6.16 26.16 -14.59
C ALA A 395 -5.93 27.51 -15.29
N ALA A 396 -6.42 28.61 -14.71
CA ALA A 396 -6.23 29.96 -15.24
C ALA A 396 -4.75 30.38 -15.25
N ALA A 397 -3.98 30.05 -14.22
CA ALA A 397 -2.54 30.33 -14.16
C ALA A 397 -1.75 29.56 -15.23
N LEU A 398 -2.11 28.30 -15.45
CA LEU A 398 -1.49 27.48 -16.50
C LEU A 398 -1.81 28.01 -17.90
N SER A 399 -3.07 28.36 -18.17
CA SER A 399 -3.48 28.98 -19.44
C SER A 399 -2.77 30.31 -19.69
N SER A 400 -2.58 31.12 -18.66
CA SER A 400 -1.83 32.40 -18.76
C SER A 400 -0.34 32.20 -19.06
N SER A 401 0.18 30.98 -18.87
CA SER A 401 1.58 30.61 -19.10
C SER A 401 1.81 29.92 -20.46
N ASN A 402 0.86 30.05 -21.40
CA ASN A 402 0.93 29.52 -22.77
C ASN A 402 1.10 27.98 -22.89
N VAL A 403 0.51 27.21 -21.97
CA VAL A 403 0.36 25.75 -22.17
C VAL A 403 -0.50 25.48 -23.43
N LYS A 404 -0.26 24.36 -24.12
CA LYS A 404 -1.02 24.00 -25.33
C LYS A 404 -2.49 23.76 -25.02
N GLN A 405 -2.76 23.03 -23.93
CA GLN A 405 -4.13 22.68 -23.55
C GLN A 405 -4.22 22.40 -22.04
N VAL A 406 -5.28 22.91 -21.41
CA VAL A 406 -5.74 22.47 -20.09
C VAL A 406 -7.05 21.71 -20.23
N VAL A 407 -7.13 20.49 -19.70
CA VAL A 407 -8.35 19.67 -19.65
C VAL A 407 -8.71 19.41 -18.20
N ILE A 408 -9.95 19.70 -17.81
CA ILE A 408 -10.44 19.51 -16.44
C ILE A 408 -11.42 18.34 -16.40
N LEU A 409 -11.18 17.42 -15.49
CA LEU A 409 -11.95 16.19 -15.32
C LEU A 409 -12.55 16.18 -13.92
N ALA A 410 -13.88 16.26 -13.85
CA ALA A 410 -14.63 16.30 -12.59
C ALA A 410 -15.59 15.12 -12.47
N LYS A 411 -15.85 14.68 -11.24
CA LYS A 411 -16.77 13.57 -10.94
C LYS A 411 -18.24 13.97 -11.01
N ASN A 412 -18.58 15.22 -10.67
CA ASN A 412 -19.97 15.66 -10.55
C ASN A 412 -20.36 16.64 -11.68
N PRO A 413 -21.52 16.45 -12.33
CA PRO A 413 -21.95 17.32 -13.44
C PRO A 413 -22.11 18.80 -13.06
N ALA A 414 -22.57 19.07 -11.84
CA ALA A 414 -22.78 20.44 -11.36
C ALA A 414 -21.47 21.25 -11.32
N ASP A 415 -20.35 20.59 -11.01
CA ASP A 415 -19.04 21.20 -10.87
C ASP A 415 -18.51 21.75 -12.19
N LEU A 416 -18.92 21.19 -13.34
CA LEU A 416 -18.48 21.63 -14.66
C LEU A 416 -18.86 23.08 -14.95
N THR A 417 -19.90 23.60 -14.31
CA THR A 417 -20.30 25.01 -14.43
C THR A 417 -19.21 25.97 -13.94
N ARG A 418 -18.31 25.52 -13.05
CA ARG A 418 -17.16 26.27 -12.55
C ARG A 418 -16.01 26.36 -13.57
N PHE A 419 -16.05 25.57 -14.63
CA PHE A 419 -14.93 25.41 -15.58
C PHE A 419 -15.27 25.81 -17.01
N ARG A 420 -16.29 26.65 -17.23
CA ARG A 420 -16.78 27.06 -18.57
C ARG A 420 -15.71 27.65 -19.50
N GLY A 421 -14.61 28.17 -18.96
CA GLY A 421 -13.47 28.70 -19.74
C GLY A 421 -12.48 27.64 -20.21
N PHE A 422 -12.69 26.36 -19.89
CA PHE A 422 -11.74 25.27 -20.15
C PHE A 422 -12.43 24.09 -20.82
N HIS A 423 -11.63 23.18 -21.39
CA HIS A 423 -12.14 21.87 -21.82
C HIS A 423 -12.45 21.04 -20.57
N SER A 424 -13.71 21.02 -20.13
CA SER A 424 -14.13 20.31 -18.93
C SER A 424 -15.07 19.15 -19.25
N HIS A 425 -14.81 17.97 -18.68
CA HIS A 425 -15.59 16.76 -18.91
C HIS A 425 -15.96 16.03 -17.62
N LEU A 426 -17.15 15.43 -17.61
CA LEU A 426 -17.57 14.48 -16.59
C LEU A 426 -16.77 13.17 -16.78
N VAL A 427 -16.26 12.62 -15.69
CA VAL A 427 -15.61 11.29 -15.71
C VAL A 427 -15.91 10.53 -14.42
N ASN A 428 -16.13 9.22 -14.54
CA ASN A 428 -16.15 8.36 -13.38
C ASN A 428 -14.71 8.01 -12.97
N LEU A 429 -14.14 8.79 -12.05
CA LEU A 429 -12.76 8.61 -11.58
C LEU A 429 -12.51 7.30 -10.82
N SER A 430 -13.56 6.56 -10.46
CA SER A 430 -13.46 5.26 -9.78
C SER A 430 -13.50 4.06 -10.72
N GLU A 431 -13.71 4.29 -12.02
CA GLU A 431 -13.85 3.24 -13.02
C GLU A 431 -12.69 3.28 -14.02
N GLU A 432 -11.89 2.21 -14.05
CA GLU A 432 -10.70 2.10 -14.89
C GLU A 432 -10.98 2.36 -16.38
N LYS A 433 -12.06 1.79 -16.92
CA LYS A 433 -12.46 1.99 -18.31
C LYS A 433 -12.82 3.46 -18.61
N SER A 434 -13.52 4.12 -17.69
CA SER A 434 -13.90 5.53 -17.86
C SER A 434 -12.68 6.44 -17.85
N VAL A 435 -11.73 6.21 -16.93
CA VAL A 435 -10.49 7.00 -16.84
C VAL A 435 -9.62 6.76 -18.08
N ARG A 436 -9.42 5.50 -18.48
CA ARG A 436 -8.64 5.18 -19.69
C ARG A 436 -9.19 5.86 -20.94
N MET A 437 -10.49 5.74 -21.18
CA MET A 437 -11.14 6.28 -22.37
C MET A 437 -10.97 7.80 -22.49
N ILE A 438 -11.14 8.54 -21.39
CA ILE A 438 -11.00 10.01 -21.45
C ILE A 438 -9.55 10.42 -21.65
N PHE A 439 -8.58 9.70 -21.06
CA PHE A 439 -7.17 9.98 -21.27
C PHE A 439 -6.71 9.65 -22.72
N GLU A 440 -7.20 8.56 -23.30
CA GLU A 440 -7.00 8.23 -24.73
C GLU A 440 -7.60 9.31 -25.65
N THR A 441 -8.76 9.85 -25.27
CA THR A 441 -9.39 10.97 -25.97
C THR A 441 -8.54 12.25 -25.89
N VAL A 442 -7.95 12.54 -24.73
CA VAL A 442 -7.00 13.66 -24.58
C VAL A 442 -5.78 13.44 -25.48
N ARG A 443 -5.22 12.22 -25.47
CA ARG A 443 -4.04 11.87 -26.27
C ARG A 443 -4.28 12.02 -27.77
N SER A 444 -5.41 11.50 -28.26
CA SER A 444 -5.78 11.56 -29.68
C SER A 444 -6.08 12.99 -30.17
N LYS A 445 -6.70 13.84 -29.33
CA LYS A 445 -7.03 15.22 -29.70
C LYS A 445 -5.87 16.19 -29.57
N PHE A 446 -5.08 16.07 -28.51
CA PHE A 446 -4.10 17.08 -28.12
C PHE A 446 -2.64 16.60 -28.19
N GLY A 447 -2.40 15.31 -28.43
CA GLY A 447 -1.06 14.70 -28.40
C GLY A 447 -0.72 14.11 -27.02
N SER A 448 0.53 13.68 -26.83
CA SER A 448 0.98 13.07 -25.57
C SER A 448 0.61 13.91 -24.35
N LEU A 449 0.19 13.26 -23.27
CA LEU A 449 -0.01 13.92 -21.99
C LEU A 449 1.35 14.35 -21.43
N ASP A 450 1.51 15.62 -21.07
CA ASP A 450 2.76 16.11 -20.45
C ASP A 450 2.65 16.18 -18.92
N ALA A 451 1.44 16.45 -18.42
CA ALA A 451 1.22 16.59 -16.99
C ALA A 451 -0.18 16.20 -16.50
N LEU A 452 -0.23 15.63 -15.31
CA LEU A 452 -1.45 15.42 -14.52
C LEU A 452 -1.34 16.19 -13.20
N ILE A 453 -2.37 16.94 -12.83
CA ILE A 453 -2.56 17.47 -11.48
C ILE A 453 -3.83 16.84 -10.91
N HIS A 454 -3.74 16.22 -9.74
CA HIS A 454 -4.88 15.64 -9.05
C HIS A 454 -5.14 16.34 -7.73
N LEU A 455 -6.35 16.88 -7.56
CA LEU A 455 -6.82 17.45 -6.30
C LEU A 455 -7.70 16.43 -5.59
N THR A 456 -7.19 15.91 -4.47
CA THR A 456 -7.93 14.96 -3.63
C THR A 456 -9.05 15.62 -2.83
N GLY A 457 -8.90 16.91 -2.50
CA GLY A 457 -9.74 17.63 -1.54
C GLY A 457 -9.43 17.23 -0.10
N ASP A 458 -10.30 17.56 0.84
CA ASP A 458 -10.21 17.12 2.23
C ASP A 458 -11.46 16.33 2.66
N TYR A 459 -11.50 15.95 3.93
CA TYR A 459 -12.66 15.31 4.55
C TYR A 459 -12.86 15.84 5.96
N ASP A 460 -14.02 15.56 6.54
CA ASP A 460 -14.36 16.02 7.88
C ASP A 460 -13.47 15.34 8.93
N TYR A 461 -12.49 16.09 9.45
CA TYR A 461 -11.59 15.63 10.50
C TYR A 461 -12.22 15.64 11.89
N ASP A 462 -13.36 16.30 12.08
CA ASP A 462 -14.09 16.31 13.35
C ASP A 462 -14.95 15.04 13.51
N LEU A 463 -15.33 14.40 12.41
CA LEU A 463 -16.04 13.12 12.40
C LEU A 463 -15.13 11.96 12.85
N PRO A 464 -15.45 11.25 13.95
CA PRO A 464 -14.66 10.11 14.39
C PRO A 464 -14.69 8.95 13.40
N PHE A 465 -13.53 8.36 13.13
CA PHE A 465 -13.46 7.13 12.35
C PHE A 465 -14.26 6.02 13.01
N SER A 466 -14.26 5.97 14.35
CA SER A 466 -15.08 5.04 15.13
C SER A 466 -16.61 5.23 14.99
N SER A 467 -17.07 6.30 14.34
CA SER A 467 -18.49 6.54 14.06
C SER A 467 -18.91 6.22 12.63
N LEU A 468 -17.94 5.96 11.73
CA LEU A 468 -18.24 5.78 10.31
C LEU A 468 -18.97 4.46 10.04
N ALA A 469 -19.98 4.54 9.17
CA ALA A 469 -20.51 3.37 8.48
C ALA A 469 -19.49 2.86 7.46
N ARG A 470 -19.62 1.58 7.07
CA ARG A 470 -18.69 0.94 6.12
C ARG A 470 -18.60 1.70 4.80
N ALA A 471 -19.73 2.11 4.24
CA ALA A 471 -19.78 2.86 2.98
C ALA A 471 -19.05 4.21 3.07
N GLN A 472 -19.09 4.90 4.21
CA GLN A 472 -18.38 6.16 4.40
C GLN A 472 -16.86 5.93 4.43
N TRP A 473 -16.41 4.88 5.14
CA TRP A 473 -15.00 4.49 5.14
C TRP A 473 -14.51 4.10 3.74
N ASP A 474 -15.26 3.25 3.04
CA ASP A 474 -14.90 2.82 1.69
C ASP A 474 -14.84 4.01 0.71
N SER A 475 -15.73 5.00 0.86
CA SER A 475 -15.65 6.24 0.08
C SER A 475 -14.40 7.07 0.38
N LEU A 476 -13.93 7.12 1.64
CA LEU A 476 -12.67 7.80 1.96
C LEU A 476 -11.48 7.07 1.36
N VAL A 477 -11.42 5.74 1.50
CA VAL A 477 -10.36 4.90 0.90
C VAL A 477 -10.36 5.03 -0.62
N ASP A 478 -11.53 5.05 -1.25
CA ASP A 478 -11.64 5.26 -2.69
C ASP A 478 -11.09 6.63 -3.11
N ASN A 479 -11.52 7.71 -2.44
CA ASN A 479 -11.12 9.08 -2.78
C ASN A 479 -9.62 9.35 -2.58
N PHE A 480 -9.03 8.84 -1.50
CA PHE A 480 -7.67 9.23 -1.11
C PHE A 480 -6.59 8.18 -1.41
N ILE A 481 -6.96 6.96 -1.83
CA ILE A 481 -6.01 5.90 -2.14
C ILE A 481 -6.30 5.27 -3.51
N ASN A 482 -7.50 4.73 -3.72
CA ASN A 482 -7.77 3.95 -4.95
C ASN A 482 -7.85 4.83 -6.20
N ILE A 483 -8.56 5.96 -6.14
CA ILE A 483 -8.66 6.92 -7.26
C ILE A 483 -7.28 7.51 -7.60
N PRO A 484 -6.50 8.04 -6.63
CA PRO A 484 -5.13 8.48 -6.89
C PRO A 484 -4.26 7.39 -7.55
N GLY A 485 -4.36 6.14 -7.07
CA GLY A 485 -3.65 5.01 -7.66
C GLY A 485 -4.02 4.79 -9.13
N LEU A 486 -5.31 4.84 -9.45
CA LEU A 486 -5.83 4.62 -10.81
C LEU A 486 -5.42 5.73 -11.78
N ILE A 487 -5.67 6.99 -11.42
CA ILE A 487 -5.41 8.12 -12.32
C ILE A 487 -3.91 8.30 -12.58
N VAL A 488 -3.05 8.03 -11.58
CA VAL A 488 -1.59 8.08 -11.74
C VAL A 488 -1.17 7.00 -12.72
N LYS A 489 -1.69 5.77 -12.56
CA LYS A 489 -1.42 4.66 -13.47
C LYS A 489 -1.76 5.01 -14.91
N GLU A 490 -3.00 5.45 -15.16
CA GLU A 490 -3.47 5.74 -16.52
C GLU A 490 -2.77 6.99 -17.09
N ALA A 491 -2.48 8.01 -16.29
CA ALA A 491 -1.70 9.17 -16.73
C ALA A 491 -0.28 8.79 -17.17
N VAL A 492 0.42 7.99 -16.38
CA VAL A 492 1.78 7.54 -16.70
C VAL A 492 1.79 6.70 -17.97
N ASN A 493 0.81 5.81 -18.14
CA ASN A 493 0.65 5.04 -19.39
C ASN A 493 0.45 5.93 -20.62
N MET A 494 -0.12 7.12 -20.45
CA MET A 494 -0.40 8.07 -21.53
C MET A 494 0.74 9.06 -21.79
N MET A 495 1.69 9.17 -20.86
CA MET A 495 2.97 9.88 -21.02
C MET A 495 4.02 9.05 -21.76
N ALA A 496 3.78 7.73 -21.89
CA ALA A 496 4.65 6.80 -22.56
C ALA A 496 4.13 6.44 -23.98
N PRO A 497 4.99 5.90 -24.86
CA PRO A 497 4.55 5.37 -26.15
C PRO A 497 3.44 4.33 -26.01
N GLU A 498 2.60 4.23 -27.05
CA GLU A 498 1.51 3.26 -27.08
C GLU A 498 2.00 1.81 -26.91
N GLY A 499 1.26 1.02 -26.12
CA GLY A 499 1.64 -0.34 -25.76
C GLY A 499 2.74 -0.47 -24.69
N ALA A 500 3.14 0.63 -24.02
CA ALA A 500 4.15 0.56 -22.96
C ALA A 500 3.71 -0.27 -21.73
N ALA A 501 2.40 -0.36 -21.45
CA ALA A 501 1.90 -1.21 -20.37
C ALA A 501 2.18 -2.71 -20.60
N ASP A 502 2.13 -3.13 -21.87
CA ASP A 502 2.40 -4.51 -22.32
C ASP A 502 3.89 -4.76 -22.57
N GLU A 503 4.61 -3.72 -23.02
CA GLU A 503 6.06 -3.74 -23.24
C GLU A 503 6.75 -2.65 -22.39
N PRO A 504 7.03 -2.93 -21.11
CA PRO A 504 7.54 -1.91 -20.17
C PRO A 504 8.86 -1.24 -20.58
N VAL A 505 9.64 -1.85 -21.48
CA VAL A 505 10.85 -1.23 -22.04
C VAL A 505 10.56 0.09 -22.75
N LYS A 506 9.35 0.28 -23.28
CA LYS A 506 8.92 1.53 -23.95
C LYS A 506 8.82 2.72 -23.01
N PHE A 507 8.75 2.51 -21.69
CA PHE A 507 8.79 3.62 -20.72
C PHE A 507 10.15 4.33 -20.67
N ARG A 508 11.22 3.68 -21.13
CA ARG A 508 12.57 4.23 -21.06
C ARG A 508 12.65 5.58 -21.78
N GLY A 509 13.10 6.61 -21.06
CA GLY A 509 13.22 7.97 -21.57
C GLY A 509 11.88 8.71 -21.79
N SER A 510 10.75 8.11 -21.44
CA SER A 510 9.45 8.80 -21.41
C SER A 510 9.50 9.93 -20.38
N LYS A 511 8.80 11.03 -20.65
CA LYS A 511 8.83 12.26 -19.84
C LYS A 511 7.41 12.66 -19.46
N GLY A 512 7.26 13.22 -18.27
CA GLY A 512 5.98 13.72 -17.80
C GLY A 512 6.00 14.03 -16.32
N VAL A 513 5.01 14.78 -15.85
CA VAL A 513 4.91 15.17 -14.45
C VAL A 513 3.51 14.85 -13.92
N VAL A 514 3.44 14.06 -12.85
CA VAL A 514 2.20 13.86 -12.12
C VAL A 514 2.33 14.58 -10.79
N VAL A 515 1.32 15.34 -10.37
CA VAL A 515 1.25 15.97 -9.06
C VAL A 515 -0.03 15.55 -8.37
N ILE A 516 0.08 14.96 -7.18
CA ILE A 516 -1.04 14.78 -6.26
C ILE A 516 -0.99 15.93 -5.26
N ILE A 517 -2.08 16.70 -5.19
CA ILE A 517 -2.36 17.61 -4.10
C ILE A 517 -3.18 16.80 -3.09
N GLY A 518 -2.49 16.36 -2.04
CA GLY A 518 -3.09 15.58 -0.96
C GLY A 518 -4.04 16.42 -0.11
N PRO A 519 -4.70 15.80 0.88
CA PRO A 519 -5.69 16.50 1.68
C PRO A 519 -5.04 17.59 2.55
N ASP A 520 -5.71 18.74 2.63
CA ASP A 520 -5.25 19.91 3.38
C ASP A 520 -5.06 19.58 4.86
N ALA A 521 -4.06 20.17 5.50
CA ALA A 521 -3.96 20.10 6.96
C ALA A 521 -5.15 20.83 7.62
N PRO A 522 -5.57 20.44 8.83
CA PRO A 522 -6.62 21.15 9.56
C PRO A 522 -6.25 22.61 9.79
N VAL A 523 -7.24 23.50 9.73
CA VAL A 523 -7.09 24.95 9.89
C VAL A 523 -7.76 25.41 11.18
N GLY A 524 -7.10 26.29 11.94
CA GLY A 524 -7.67 26.91 13.13
C GLY A 524 -6.66 27.18 14.24
N LYS A 525 -7.01 28.11 15.14
CA LYS A 525 -6.13 28.52 16.26
C LYS A 525 -5.88 27.44 17.31
N LYS A 526 -6.79 26.45 17.43
CA LYS A 526 -6.75 25.39 18.43
C LYS A 526 -7.17 24.06 17.80
N ILE A 527 -6.24 23.40 17.13
CA ILE A 527 -6.47 22.10 16.52
C ILE A 527 -6.09 21.01 17.53
N SER A 528 -7.03 20.14 17.86
CA SER A 528 -6.82 19.04 18.81
C SER A 528 -5.85 17.99 18.24
N GLY A 529 -5.20 17.23 19.14
CA GLY A 529 -4.36 16.09 18.73
C GLY A 529 -5.14 15.05 17.93
N THR A 530 -6.42 14.83 18.28
CA THR A 530 -7.33 13.92 17.56
C THR A 530 -7.55 14.34 16.11
N VAL A 531 -7.86 15.63 15.88
CA VAL A 531 -8.08 16.17 14.52
C VAL A 531 -6.80 16.07 13.68
N ARG A 532 -5.63 16.38 14.26
CA ARG A 532 -4.33 16.22 13.58
C ARG A 532 -4.06 14.76 13.21
N ALA A 533 -4.25 13.84 14.16
CA ALA A 533 -4.02 12.43 13.93
C ALA A 533 -4.93 11.85 12.84
N ARG A 534 -6.20 12.28 12.80
CA ARG A 534 -7.12 11.91 11.71
C ARG A 534 -6.62 12.42 10.37
N SER A 535 -6.31 13.71 10.25
CA SER A 535 -5.86 14.30 8.98
C SER A 535 -4.67 13.59 8.35
N GLU A 536 -3.82 12.98 9.17
CA GLU A 536 -2.62 12.28 8.71
C GLU A 536 -2.90 10.89 8.12
N VAL A 537 -4.08 10.28 8.33
CA VAL A 537 -4.38 8.90 7.88
C VAL A 537 -4.18 8.71 6.38
N PHE A 538 -4.67 9.65 5.58
CA PHE A 538 -4.52 9.57 4.13
C PHE A 538 -3.29 10.32 3.60
N ARG A 539 -2.80 11.34 4.31
CA ARG A 539 -1.49 11.96 4.01
C ARG A 539 -0.37 10.91 4.11
N GLY A 540 -0.40 10.09 5.16
CA GLY A 540 0.52 8.97 5.36
C GLY A 540 0.30 7.79 4.40
N ALA A 541 -0.83 7.71 3.69
CA ALA A 541 -1.01 6.75 2.61
C ALA A 541 -0.27 7.18 1.32
N LEU A 542 -0.26 8.49 1.06
CA LEU A 542 0.29 9.07 -0.17
C LEU A 542 1.82 9.19 -0.13
N ARG A 543 2.43 9.39 1.05
CA ARG A 543 3.90 9.50 1.19
C ARG A 543 4.66 8.25 0.72
N PRO A 544 4.48 7.06 1.34
CA PRO A 544 5.14 5.83 0.89
C PRO A 544 4.70 5.38 -0.51
N TYR A 545 3.48 5.68 -0.94
CA TYR A 545 3.05 5.48 -2.32
C TYR A 545 3.93 6.27 -3.30
N THR A 546 4.11 7.57 -3.03
CA THR A 546 4.89 8.48 -3.87
C THR A 546 6.35 8.05 -3.96
N ALA A 547 6.96 7.67 -2.83
CA ALA A 547 8.33 7.17 -2.83
C ALA A 547 8.49 5.89 -3.68
N THR A 548 7.61 4.91 -3.49
CA THR A 548 7.62 3.65 -4.24
C THR A 548 7.44 3.86 -5.74
N VAL A 549 6.44 4.65 -6.14
CA VAL A 549 6.15 4.93 -7.56
C VAL A 549 7.33 5.64 -8.22
N ASN A 550 7.96 6.63 -7.59
CA ASN A 550 9.13 7.28 -8.18
C ASN A 550 10.32 6.34 -8.33
N GLN A 551 10.55 5.42 -7.38
CA GLN A 551 11.60 4.43 -7.52
C GLN A 551 11.31 3.46 -8.68
N GLU A 552 10.05 3.07 -8.88
CA GLU A 552 9.65 2.27 -10.04
C GLU A 552 9.85 3.03 -11.36
N LEU A 553 9.40 4.30 -11.43
CA LEU A 553 9.56 5.15 -12.61
C LEU A 553 11.03 5.34 -13.00
N ALA A 554 11.90 5.62 -12.03
CA ALA A 554 13.30 5.94 -12.26
C ALA A 554 14.18 4.69 -12.41
N ASP A 555 14.20 3.82 -11.40
CA ASP A 555 15.19 2.76 -11.28
C ASP A 555 14.77 1.47 -12.02
N VAL A 556 13.47 1.30 -12.26
CA VAL A 556 12.93 0.09 -12.92
C VAL A 556 12.57 0.36 -14.37
N LEU A 557 11.73 1.36 -14.62
CA LEU A 557 11.26 1.69 -15.96
C LEU A 557 12.25 2.55 -16.75
N GLY A 558 13.24 3.16 -16.08
CA GLY A 558 14.21 4.05 -16.74
C GLY A 558 13.55 5.27 -17.37
N SER A 559 12.41 5.71 -16.82
CA SER A 559 11.67 6.88 -17.29
C SER A 559 12.11 8.14 -16.54
N ASP A 560 11.95 9.27 -17.22
CA ASP A 560 12.11 10.61 -16.65
C ASP A 560 10.77 11.17 -16.12
N ILE A 561 9.72 10.35 -16.08
CA ILE A 561 8.45 10.70 -15.47
C ILE A 561 8.64 10.81 -13.95
N ARG A 562 8.01 11.82 -13.32
CA ARG A 562 8.05 12.02 -11.87
C ARG A 562 6.66 12.21 -11.29
N LEU A 563 6.43 11.59 -10.13
CA LEU A 563 5.26 11.79 -9.30
C LEU A 563 5.63 12.69 -8.13
N TYR A 564 4.96 13.82 -7.97
CA TYR A 564 5.12 14.70 -6.84
C TYR A 564 3.89 14.62 -5.94
N LEU A 565 4.11 14.67 -4.63
CA LEU A 565 3.09 14.85 -3.62
C LEU A 565 3.26 16.23 -2.99
N VAL A 566 2.23 17.06 -3.08
CA VAL A 566 2.15 18.33 -2.36
C VAL A 566 1.11 18.18 -1.27
N LEU A 567 1.49 18.48 -0.03
CA LEU A 567 0.65 18.41 1.16
C LEU A 567 0.40 19.82 1.68
N PRO A 568 -0.75 20.44 1.36
CA PRO A 568 -1.05 21.80 1.78
C PRO A 568 -1.37 21.90 3.29
N GLY A 569 -1.26 23.10 3.82
CA GLY A 569 -1.42 23.47 5.23
C GLY A 569 -0.17 23.20 6.07
N ASN A 570 -0.11 23.86 7.23
CA ASN A 570 1.03 23.82 8.14
C ASN A 570 0.63 23.40 9.56
N ILE A 571 1.63 23.16 10.40
CA ILE A 571 1.44 22.77 11.79
C ILE A 571 0.80 23.87 12.63
N GLU A 572 1.01 25.15 12.28
CA GLU A 572 0.38 26.30 12.95
C GLU A 572 -1.14 26.37 12.75
N GLY A 573 -1.68 25.65 11.76
CA GLY A 573 -3.11 25.64 11.45
C GLY A 573 -3.55 26.85 10.62
N GLU A 574 -2.64 27.44 9.86
CA GLU A 574 -2.97 28.50 8.92
C GLU A 574 -3.62 27.94 7.65
N PRO A 575 -4.48 28.72 6.97
CA PRO A 575 -5.04 28.31 5.68
C PRO A 575 -3.93 28.04 4.66
N PRO A 576 -4.06 26.99 3.83
CA PRO A 576 -3.07 26.71 2.78
C PRO A 576 -2.87 27.87 1.81
N ASP A 577 -1.62 28.17 1.46
CA ASP A 577 -1.29 29.27 0.54
C ASP A 577 -1.51 28.82 -0.91
N THR A 578 -2.61 29.30 -1.49
CA THR A 578 -2.98 28.98 -2.87
C THR A 578 -2.03 29.61 -3.90
N GLU A 579 -1.44 30.77 -3.62
CA GLU A 579 -0.48 31.40 -4.54
C GLU A 579 0.85 30.65 -4.51
N MET A 580 1.35 30.29 -3.32
CA MET A 580 2.52 29.43 -3.22
C MET A 580 2.29 28.07 -3.89
N LEU A 581 1.11 27.47 -3.73
CA LEU A 581 0.75 26.24 -4.43
C LEU A 581 0.81 26.42 -5.96
N LYS A 582 0.20 27.47 -6.51
CA LYS A 582 0.24 27.76 -7.95
C LYS A 582 1.67 27.95 -8.47
N ASN A 583 2.50 28.70 -7.75
CA ASN A 583 3.90 28.93 -8.10
C ASN A 583 4.69 27.62 -8.07
N SER A 584 4.49 26.82 -7.03
CA SER A 584 5.07 25.49 -6.86
C SER A 584 4.70 24.55 -8.01
N LEU A 585 3.42 24.48 -8.38
CA LEU A 585 2.95 23.65 -9.49
C LEU A 585 3.57 24.08 -10.81
N THR A 586 3.55 25.39 -11.10
CA THR A 586 4.14 25.94 -12.33
C THR A 586 5.63 25.58 -12.41
N HIS A 587 6.35 25.66 -11.29
CA HIS A 587 7.75 25.23 -11.21
C HIS A 587 7.91 23.73 -11.50
N LEU A 588 7.20 22.87 -10.75
CA LEU A 588 7.26 21.40 -10.93
C LEU A 588 6.97 20.98 -12.38
N LEU A 589 6.01 21.64 -13.02
CA LEU A 589 5.63 21.40 -14.41
C LEU A 589 6.66 21.95 -15.40
N SER A 590 7.34 23.04 -15.10
CA SER A 590 8.32 23.69 -15.99
C SER A 590 9.63 22.95 -16.14
N VAL A 591 9.94 22.15 -15.12
CA VAL A 591 11.21 21.49 -15.00
C VAL A 591 11.27 20.37 -16.03
N SER A 592 12.05 20.59 -17.08
CA SER A 592 12.59 19.49 -17.88
C SER A 592 13.61 18.76 -17.01
N SER A 593 13.22 17.63 -16.42
CA SER A 593 14.11 16.68 -15.74
C SER A 593 15.00 17.28 -14.65
N LEU A 594 14.48 17.53 -13.44
CA LEU A 594 15.36 17.68 -12.28
C LEU A 594 15.70 16.30 -11.73
N LYS A 595 17.01 16.06 -11.60
CA LYS A 595 17.61 15.10 -10.68
C LYS A 595 17.37 15.51 -9.21
N ARG A 596 16.16 15.94 -8.85
CA ARG A 596 15.76 16.16 -7.45
C ARG A 596 15.44 14.82 -6.83
N SER A 597 15.98 14.58 -5.64
CA SER A 597 15.55 13.44 -4.82
C SER A 597 14.22 13.72 -4.14
N GLU A 598 13.93 14.99 -3.81
CA GLU A 598 12.69 15.40 -3.16
C GLU A 598 11.49 15.22 -4.10
N VAL A 599 10.50 14.48 -3.64
CA VAL A 599 9.26 14.19 -4.36
C VAL A 599 8.01 14.42 -3.50
N ILE A 600 8.17 14.71 -2.21
CA ILE A 600 7.09 15.00 -1.26
C ILE A 600 7.35 16.39 -0.66
N PHE A 601 6.36 17.27 -0.70
CA PHE A 601 6.51 18.67 -0.29
C PHE A 601 5.44 19.13 0.70
N TYR A 602 5.88 19.70 1.82
CA TYR A 602 5.06 20.47 2.75
C TYR A 602 5.29 21.96 2.51
N ILE A 603 4.71 22.47 1.44
CA ILE A 603 5.05 23.81 0.94
C ILE A 603 4.77 24.90 1.97
N ASP A 604 3.69 24.78 2.75
CA ASP A 604 3.26 25.79 3.73
C ASP A 604 4.09 25.78 5.03
N GLU A 605 5.01 24.82 5.19
CA GLU A 605 5.95 24.76 6.31
C GLU A 605 7.21 25.61 6.06
N SER A 606 7.49 25.97 4.79
CA SER A 606 8.52 26.96 4.51
C SER A 606 7.99 28.35 4.84
N LYS A 607 8.27 28.83 6.05
CA LYS A 607 8.13 30.27 6.35
C LYS A 607 9.02 31.06 5.39
N SER A 608 8.42 31.99 4.65
CA SER A 608 9.12 33.01 3.86
C SER A 608 9.96 33.92 4.74
#